data_AF-A0A7Y2D0R5-F1
#
_entry.id   AF-A0A7Y2D0R5-F1
#
_cell.length_a   1.000
_cell.length_b   1.000
_cell.length_c   1.000
_cell.angle_alpha   90.00
_cell.angle_beta   90.00
_cell.angle_gamma   90.00
#
_symmetry.space_group_name_H-M   'P 1'
#
loop_
_entity.id
_entity.type
_entity.pdbx_description
1 polymer ?
#
loop_
_entity_poly.entity_id
_entity_poly.type
_entity_poly.pdbx_seq_one_letter_code
_entity_poly.pdbx_strand_id
1 'polypeptide(L)'
;MNIFRDLVEELKDENLLEETVIDPVSEGEESVDQVSAEDNPPAPESSEDDSISNEADAVAVVELSESESGDAQEEVVSDTQVDIVDEAEESDQSSDVDLDAEGIVEPVTLEESQEESVETAPAENASQAPVTPKAPAPAKREVRRTPEEERQFYRQRAMDEVTGLQLVEHVLSGVEREQMKTTPKSFDDLAVKRALHDFLKVADNLNSPEHAQAEFQLMQETENWASALSRRDRNISVAHLRRFCETTKPALSSQAMISLARFYRNSPYSESVRSKFDLVFTKLFSKEIGEEKREVVFKNEELVNHIQELYADWSSIPLYSTDEDDSDLLLAALKFQEFINEANTAESFDELVGKDFFKRLKVFKEKNNENFFAPILIAAAIESNVAVGNRYVELIEQERDSSASNSIGEKYGIAYDDSVSDATSKTLELLEMIQDEKARSAPKAPKNIDEILDKPLKPIAKPKKERKPEPEETVKESKAKFTLSGSVNKWLIVATVVVAILFTWQFTQSDGVGNPEESRANGKAKAFVLSGNVIGKHVHSARISKNTLFGITKDSWDQLSAKEKTEFVKKSLEVGNKKNEFKKVHLLNEGGESMAFGSKNRIKVY
;
A
#
# COMPACT_ATOMS: atom_id res chain seq x y z
N MET A 1 4.32 -12.00 14.99
CA MET A 1 4.49 -10.54 14.87
C MET A 1 3.15 -9.96 14.47
N ASN A 2 2.62 -9.00 15.23
CA ASN A 2 1.44 -8.24 14.83
C ASN A 2 1.97 -7.06 14.03
N ILE A 3 2.05 -7.23 12.71
CA ILE A 3 2.64 -6.26 11.76
C ILE A 3 2.04 -4.85 11.94
N PHE A 4 0.77 -4.76 12.33
CA PHE A 4 0.11 -3.49 12.64
C PHE A 4 0.61 -2.79 13.91
N ARG A 5 1.16 -3.53 14.87
CA ARG A 5 1.72 -2.95 16.09
C ARG A 5 3.15 -2.52 15.88
N ASP A 6 3.94 -3.37 15.21
CA ASP A 6 5.34 -3.10 14.91
C ASP A 6 5.45 -1.88 13.95
N LEU A 7 4.54 -1.76 12.97
CA LEU A 7 4.43 -0.57 12.10
C LEU A 7 3.98 0.69 12.85
N VAL A 8 3.13 0.56 13.88
CA VAL A 8 2.69 1.71 14.69
C VAL A 8 3.76 2.14 15.69
N GLU A 9 4.60 1.22 16.16
CA GLU A 9 5.77 1.51 17.00
C GLU A 9 6.89 2.16 16.17
N GLU A 10 7.16 1.66 14.97
CA GLU A 10 8.12 2.25 14.02
C GLU A 10 7.69 3.68 13.60
N LEU A 11 6.40 3.91 13.32
CA LEU A 11 5.86 5.24 13.02
C LEU A 11 5.87 6.21 14.22
N LYS A 12 5.89 5.69 15.46
CA LYS A 12 6.07 6.51 16.67
C LYS A 12 7.53 6.89 16.89
N ASP A 13 8.44 5.93 16.69
CA ASP A 13 9.88 6.14 16.86
C ASP A 13 10.46 7.12 15.82
N GLU A 14 9.84 7.19 14.63
CA GLU A 14 10.20 8.15 13.58
C GLU A 14 9.58 9.55 13.75
N ASN A 15 8.84 9.80 14.84
CA ASN A 15 8.26 11.11 15.15
C ASN A 15 7.29 11.63 14.06
N LEU A 16 6.65 10.71 13.32
CA LEU A 16 5.70 10.99 12.22
C LEU A 16 4.24 11.09 12.69
N LEU A 17 4.00 10.92 13.99
CA LEU A 17 2.72 11.19 14.65
C LEU A 17 2.88 12.46 15.49
N GLU A 18 2.34 13.59 15.01
CA GLU A 18 2.29 14.83 15.78
C GLU A 18 1.65 14.59 17.16
N GLU A 19 2.28 15.13 18.21
CA GLU A 19 1.88 15.08 19.63
C GLU A 19 0.39 15.33 19.86
N THR A 20 -0.42 14.27 19.75
CA THR A 20 -1.81 14.26 20.21
C THR A 20 -2.12 12.92 20.88
N VAL A 21 -1.20 12.49 21.75
CA VAL A 21 -1.52 11.50 22.78
C VAL A 21 -1.11 12.13 24.11
N ILE A 22 -2.14 12.57 24.83
CA ILE A 22 -2.09 13.20 26.15
C ILE A 22 -1.28 12.32 27.12
N ASP A 23 -0.17 12.83 27.62
CA ASP A 23 0.50 12.28 28.79
C ASP A 23 -0.40 12.44 30.02
N PRO A 24 -0.62 11.39 30.83
CA PRO A 24 -1.27 11.55 32.11
C PRO A 24 -0.36 12.35 33.05
N VAL A 25 -0.84 13.52 33.42
CA VAL A 25 -0.29 14.40 34.46
C VAL A 25 0.06 13.59 35.71
N SER A 26 1.33 13.69 36.13
CA SER A 26 1.79 13.20 37.42
C SER A 26 1.16 14.03 38.54
N GLU A 27 0.18 13.47 39.24
CA GLU A 27 -0.33 14.05 40.47
C GLU A 27 0.70 13.82 41.59
N GLY A 28 1.33 14.91 42.01
CA GLY A 28 2.13 14.99 43.22
C GLY A 28 1.24 14.90 44.45
N GLU A 29 1.77 14.20 45.45
CA GLU A 29 1.25 14.15 46.81
C GLU A 29 1.18 15.56 47.41
N GLU A 30 0.01 16.01 47.86
CA GLU A 30 -0.06 16.99 48.93
C GLU A 30 -1.30 16.79 49.83
N SER A 31 -1.06 17.14 51.09
CA SER A 31 -1.69 16.69 52.32
C SER A 31 -3.12 17.16 52.56
N VAL A 32 -3.90 16.26 53.16
CA VAL A 32 -5.19 16.50 53.81
C VAL A 32 -5.00 17.40 55.03
N ASP A 33 -5.77 18.50 55.11
CA ASP A 33 -6.22 19.05 56.39
C ASP A 33 -7.65 19.61 56.29
N GLN A 34 -8.36 19.39 57.39
CA GLN A 34 -9.80 19.63 57.63
C GLN A 34 -10.18 21.12 57.59
N VAL A 35 -11.45 21.45 57.31
CA VAL A 35 -12.38 22.23 58.18
C VAL A 35 -13.81 22.22 57.59
N SER A 36 -14.77 22.16 58.51
CA SER A 36 -16.22 22.03 58.43
C SER A 36 -17.03 23.24 57.91
N ALA A 37 -18.31 22.94 57.64
CA ALA A 37 -19.54 23.69 57.99
C ALA A 37 -20.25 24.57 56.94
N GLU A 38 -21.58 24.33 56.86
CA GLU A 38 -22.72 25.23 56.60
C GLU A 38 -22.72 25.96 55.23
N ASP A 39 -23.74 25.91 54.37
CA ASP A 39 -25.08 26.46 54.57
C ASP A 39 -25.97 26.14 53.35
N ASN A 40 -27.27 25.93 53.59
CA ASN A 40 -28.39 26.01 52.63
C ASN A 40 -28.83 27.52 52.58
N PRO A 41 -29.70 28.07 51.70
CA PRO A 41 -30.73 27.50 50.79
C PRO A 41 -30.86 28.36 49.48
N PRO A 42 -32.05 28.69 48.91
CA PRO A 42 -33.25 27.93 48.53
C PRO A 42 -33.55 27.93 47.00
N ALA A 43 -34.57 27.15 46.61
CA ALA A 43 -35.24 27.14 45.31
C ALA A 43 -35.97 28.46 44.95
N PRO A 44 -36.36 28.61 43.66
CA PRO A 44 -37.74 29.01 43.39
C PRO A 44 -38.43 28.25 42.23
N GLU A 45 -39.61 27.75 42.55
CA GLU A 45 -40.93 27.92 41.90
C GLU A 45 -41.07 28.28 40.39
N SER A 46 -41.75 27.35 39.69
CA SER A 46 -42.95 27.47 38.83
C SER A 46 -43.22 28.68 37.90
N SER A 47 -43.52 28.37 36.64
CA SER A 47 -44.68 28.85 35.83
C SER A 47 -44.66 28.03 34.53
N GLU A 48 -45.67 27.20 34.21
CA GLU A 48 -47.00 27.49 33.66
C GLU A 48 -46.99 28.04 32.22
N ASP A 49 -47.72 27.29 31.37
CA ASP A 49 -48.42 27.66 30.13
C ASP A 49 -47.63 28.20 28.92
N ASP A 50 -47.75 27.56 27.75
CA ASP A 50 -48.90 27.86 26.88
C ASP A 50 -48.96 27.06 25.56
N SER A 51 -50.18 26.61 25.25
CA SER A 51 -50.80 26.53 23.91
C SER A 51 -50.25 25.60 22.81
N ILE A 52 -50.93 24.46 22.69
CA ILE A 52 -51.19 23.73 21.45
C ILE A 52 -52.17 24.54 20.59
N SER A 53 -51.86 24.77 19.32
CA SER A 53 -52.88 25.05 18.31
C SER A 53 -52.52 24.39 16.96
N ASN A 54 -53.48 23.60 16.48
CA ASN A 54 -53.58 23.00 15.16
C ASN A 54 -54.15 24.03 14.18
N GLU A 55 -53.63 24.07 12.95
CA GLU A 55 -54.32 24.45 11.71
C GLU A 55 -53.41 23.93 10.57
N ALA A 56 -53.69 22.81 9.89
CA ALA A 56 -54.74 22.59 8.89
C ALA A 56 -54.73 23.67 7.79
N ASP A 57 -53.98 23.43 6.71
CA ASP A 57 -54.35 24.00 5.42
C ASP A 57 -53.88 23.18 4.22
N ALA A 58 -54.53 23.48 3.10
CA ALA A 58 -55.12 22.54 2.17
C ALA A 58 -54.22 21.91 1.11
N VAL A 59 -54.71 20.74 0.70
CA VAL A 59 -54.44 19.96 -0.50
C VAL A 59 -54.65 20.81 -1.77
N ALA A 60 -53.66 20.83 -2.66
CA ALA A 60 -53.83 21.16 -4.07
C ALA A 60 -53.23 20.03 -4.92
N VAL A 61 -54.14 19.17 -5.38
CA VAL A 61 -53.93 18.14 -6.41
C VAL A 61 -53.72 18.87 -7.74
N VAL A 62 -52.60 18.61 -8.40
CA VAL A 62 -52.44 18.91 -9.83
C VAL A 62 -52.36 17.59 -10.56
N GLU A 63 -53.53 17.18 -11.08
CA GLU A 63 -53.65 16.25 -12.19
C GLU A 63 -52.95 16.86 -13.41
N LEU A 64 -51.98 16.14 -13.98
CA LEU A 64 -51.61 16.32 -15.38
C LEU A 64 -51.99 15.05 -16.14
N SER A 65 -53.01 15.27 -16.95
CA SER A 65 -53.66 14.37 -17.87
C SER A 65 -52.73 13.84 -18.96
N GLU A 66 -52.99 12.59 -19.30
CA GLU A 66 -52.59 11.89 -20.50
C GLU A 66 -52.92 12.68 -21.78
N SER A 67 -52.02 12.63 -22.76
CA SER A 67 -52.36 12.84 -24.18
C SER A 67 -51.70 11.73 -25.01
N GLU A 68 -52.52 10.76 -25.40
CA GLU A 68 -52.31 9.86 -26.53
C GLU A 68 -52.32 10.62 -27.88
N SER A 69 -51.90 9.88 -28.92
CA SER A 69 -51.82 10.17 -30.37
C SER A 69 -50.44 10.60 -30.86
N GLY A 70 -49.84 9.98 -31.88
CA GLY A 70 -50.28 8.88 -32.74
C GLY A 70 -49.20 8.57 -33.79
N ASP A 71 -49.28 7.34 -34.30
CA ASP A 71 -48.90 6.86 -35.63
C ASP A 71 -47.52 7.16 -36.26
N ALA A 72 -46.74 6.08 -36.32
CA ALA A 72 -46.25 5.42 -37.53
C ALA A 72 -45.79 6.29 -38.72
N GLN A 73 -44.49 6.21 -39.03
CA GLN A 73 -44.01 5.95 -40.40
C GLN A 73 -42.73 5.09 -40.37
N GLU A 74 -42.80 3.98 -41.11
CA GLU A 74 -41.65 3.25 -41.63
C GLU A 74 -40.78 4.19 -42.49
N GLU A 75 -39.46 4.19 -42.29
CA GLU A 75 -38.53 4.35 -43.40
C GLU A 75 -37.52 3.20 -43.40
N VAL A 76 -37.65 2.43 -44.47
CA VAL A 76 -36.72 1.46 -45.03
C VAL A 76 -35.65 2.23 -45.83
N VAL A 77 -34.53 1.55 -46.14
CA VAL A 77 -33.43 1.92 -47.07
C VAL A 77 -32.23 2.56 -46.32
N SER A 78 -30.97 2.10 -46.41
CA SER A 78 -30.26 1.31 -47.42
C SER A 78 -29.02 0.62 -46.82
N ASP A 79 -28.73 -0.56 -47.39
CA ASP A 79 -27.45 -1.25 -47.34
C ASP A 79 -26.29 -0.35 -47.75
N THR A 80 -25.25 -0.29 -46.91
CA THR A 80 -23.93 0.20 -47.33
C THR A 80 -23.03 -1.01 -47.55
N GLN A 81 -22.99 -1.41 -48.81
CA GLN A 81 -22.07 -2.36 -49.39
C GLN A 81 -20.67 -1.72 -49.42
N VAL A 82 -19.72 -2.31 -48.68
CA VAL A 82 -18.30 -1.91 -48.77
C VAL A 82 -17.68 -2.73 -49.89
N ASP A 83 -17.36 -2.04 -50.98
CA ASP A 83 -16.64 -2.57 -52.13
C ASP A 83 -15.22 -3.01 -51.72
N ILE A 84 -14.93 -4.27 -52.04
CA ILE A 84 -13.60 -4.86 -52.09
C ILE A 84 -12.96 -4.34 -53.39
N VAL A 85 -11.90 -3.55 -53.27
CA VAL A 85 -11.05 -3.20 -54.41
C VAL A 85 -9.92 -4.21 -54.49
N ASP A 86 -10.01 -5.08 -55.49
CA ASP A 86 -8.91 -5.83 -56.08
C ASP A 86 -7.94 -4.84 -56.75
N GLU A 87 -6.67 -4.84 -56.33
CA GLU A 87 -5.55 -4.39 -57.16
C GLU A 87 -4.67 -5.60 -57.48
N ALA A 88 -4.65 -5.94 -58.77
CA ALA A 88 -3.77 -6.91 -59.36
C ALA A 88 -2.88 -6.22 -60.41
N GLU A 89 -1.68 -6.80 -60.55
CA GLU A 89 -0.71 -6.69 -61.66
C GLU A 89 0.20 -5.46 -61.72
N GLU A 90 1.51 -5.67 -61.52
CA GLU A 90 2.45 -5.73 -62.65
C GLU A 90 3.81 -6.34 -62.26
N SER A 91 4.50 -6.80 -63.29
CA SER A 91 5.50 -7.86 -63.38
C SER A 91 6.96 -7.37 -63.44
N ASP A 92 7.86 -8.36 -63.54
CA ASP A 92 9.23 -8.34 -64.11
C ASP A 92 10.41 -7.89 -63.22
N GLN A 93 11.28 -8.85 -62.84
CA GLN A 93 12.50 -9.12 -63.63
C GLN A 93 13.29 -10.33 -63.11
N SER A 94 13.63 -11.17 -64.09
CA SER A 94 14.56 -12.31 -64.10
C SER A 94 16.02 -11.95 -63.83
N SER A 95 16.75 -12.84 -63.16
CA SER A 95 18.09 -13.24 -63.61
C SER A 95 18.48 -14.64 -63.15
N ASP A 96 18.73 -15.49 -64.14
CA ASP A 96 19.34 -16.80 -64.09
C ASP A 96 20.79 -16.74 -63.57
N VAL A 97 21.21 -17.73 -62.77
CA VAL A 97 22.57 -18.29 -62.79
C VAL A 97 22.51 -19.78 -62.49
N ASP A 98 22.85 -20.59 -63.51
CA ASP A 98 23.13 -22.02 -63.47
C ASP A 98 24.31 -22.38 -62.54
N LEU A 99 24.37 -23.64 -62.07
CA LEU A 99 25.57 -24.51 -62.14
C LEU A 99 25.31 -25.89 -61.47
N ASP A 100 25.21 -26.91 -62.33
CA ASP A 100 25.79 -28.28 -62.31
C ASP A 100 26.36 -28.82 -60.96
N ALA A 101 25.90 -29.96 -60.41
CA ALA A 101 26.03 -31.37 -60.81
C ALA A 101 27.15 -32.15 -60.06
N GLU A 102 26.73 -33.33 -59.56
CA GLU A 102 27.48 -34.58 -59.25
C GLU A 102 28.22 -34.82 -57.92
N GLY A 103 28.02 -36.06 -57.41
CA GLY A 103 28.81 -36.75 -56.37
C GLY A 103 27.93 -37.53 -55.36
N ILE A 104 27.32 -38.67 -55.72
CA ILE A 104 27.81 -40.05 -55.49
C ILE A 104 28.44 -40.27 -54.10
N VAL A 105 27.79 -41.06 -53.21
CA VAL A 105 28.28 -42.35 -52.65
C VAL A 105 27.10 -43.13 -52.02
N GLU A 106 27.15 -44.44 -52.25
CA GLU A 106 26.24 -45.57 -51.99
C GLU A 106 25.89 -45.95 -50.53
N PRO A 107 24.93 -46.89 -50.35
CA PRO A 107 24.33 -47.27 -49.07
C PRO A 107 25.00 -48.50 -48.43
N VAL A 108 24.84 -48.66 -47.11
CA VAL A 108 25.19 -49.90 -46.41
C VAL A 108 23.93 -50.48 -45.76
N THR A 109 23.64 -51.73 -46.12
CA THR A 109 22.55 -52.57 -45.61
C THR A 109 23.13 -53.89 -45.10
N LEU A 110 22.43 -54.48 -44.12
CA LEU A 110 22.52 -55.87 -43.60
C LEU A 110 23.71 -56.14 -42.65
N GLU A 111 23.60 -56.90 -41.55
CA GLU A 111 22.95 -58.21 -41.41
C GLU A 111 22.40 -58.50 -39.99
N GLU A 112 21.43 -59.41 -40.02
CA GLU A 112 20.82 -60.21 -38.96
C GLU A 112 21.64 -61.48 -38.67
N SER A 113 21.42 -62.10 -37.49
CA SER A 113 21.72 -63.48 -37.02
C SER A 113 22.64 -63.51 -35.78
N GLN A 114 22.15 -63.83 -34.57
CA GLN A 114 21.68 -65.09 -33.95
C GLN A 114 22.73 -65.72 -33.01
N GLU A 115 22.24 -66.02 -31.80
CA GLU A 115 22.62 -67.11 -30.86
C GLU A 115 24.04 -67.18 -30.27
N GLU A 116 24.15 -66.96 -28.95
CA GLU A 116 24.66 -68.00 -28.05
C GLU A 116 24.20 -67.81 -26.59
N SER A 117 23.75 -68.91 -26.01
CA SER A 117 23.33 -69.17 -24.62
C SER A 117 24.46 -69.08 -23.60
N VAL A 118 24.20 -68.71 -22.33
CA VAL A 118 24.75 -69.37 -21.11
C VAL A 118 23.96 -68.96 -19.83
N GLU A 119 23.61 -70.02 -19.07
CA GLU A 119 23.34 -70.21 -17.63
C GLU A 119 22.42 -69.31 -16.77
N THR A 120 21.40 -70.01 -16.27
CA THR A 120 20.51 -69.77 -15.13
C THR A 120 21.13 -70.05 -13.75
N ALA A 121 20.87 -69.18 -12.76
CA ALA A 121 20.32 -69.45 -11.39
C ALA A 121 20.66 -68.32 -10.39
N PRO A 122 19.96 -68.20 -9.24
CA PRO A 122 18.51 -68.18 -9.05
C PRO A 122 18.02 -66.89 -8.32
N ALA A 123 16.71 -66.73 -8.35
CA ALA A 123 15.94 -65.63 -7.79
C ALA A 123 16.18 -65.34 -6.29
N GLU A 124 16.37 -64.05 -5.98
CA GLU A 124 16.03 -63.48 -4.67
C GLU A 124 14.74 -62.65 -4.79
N ASN A 125 13.77 -63.11 -4.02
CA ASN A 125 12.40 -62.67 -3.94
C ASN A 125 12.32 -61.40 -3.08
N ALA A 126 12.27 -60.22 -3.70
CA ALA A 126 11.94 -58.97 -3.02
C ALA A 126 10.53 -58.53 -3.44
N SER A 127 9.58 -58.91 -2.58
CA SER A 127 8.18 -58.53 -2.58
C SER A 127 7.98 -57.03 -2.89
N GLN A 128 7.48 -56.72 -4.11
CA GLN A 128 6.92 -55.40 -4.40
C GLN A 128 5.63 -55.25 -3.60
N ALA A 129 5.68 -54.40 -2.57
CA ALA A 129 4.48 -53.93 -1.90
C ALA A 129 3.68 -53.04 -2.88
N PRO A 130 2.35 -53.16 -2.93
CA PRO A 130 1.53 -52.34 -3.79
C PRO A 130 1.66 -50.88 -3.37
N VAL A 131 2.09 -50.02 -4.30
CA VAL A 131 2.12 -48.58 -4.11
C VAL A 131 0.69 -48.10 -4.00
N THR A 132 0.22 -47.91 -2.77
CA THR A 132 -1.09 -47.33 -2.48
C THR A 132 -1.09 -45.88 -2.95
N PRO A 133 -2.08 -45.45 -3.76
CA PRO A 133 -2.18 -44.06 -4.20
C PRO A 133 -2.27 -43.15 -2.96
N LYS A 134 -1.35 -42.19 -2.90
CA LYS A 134 -1.25 -41.17 -1.85
C LYS A 134 -2.59 -40.43 -1.78
N ALA A 135 -3.30 -40.59 -0.66
CA ALA A 135 -4.59 -39.97 -0.44
C ALA A 135 -4.53 -38.45 -0.69
N PRO A 136 -5.53 -37.86 -1.37
CA PRO A 136 -5.57 -36.43 -1.63
C PRO A 136 -5.46 -35.65 -0.31
N ALA A 137 -4.66 -34.60 -0.33
CA ALA A 137 -4.44 -33.73 0.82
C ALA A 137 -5.81 -33.26 1.37
N PRO A 138 -6.01 -33.25 2.70
CA PRO A 138 -7.29 -32.89 3.28
C PRO A 138 -7.65 -31.45 2.90
N ALA A 139 -8.75 -31.29 2.16
CA ALA A 139 -9.32 -29.99 1.82
C ALA A 139 -9.38 -29.11 3.08
N LYS A 140 -8.78 -27.91 3.00
CA LYS A 140 -8.84 -26.91 4.08
C LYS A 140 -10.30 -26.73 4.46
N ARG A 141 -10.69 -27.19 5.65
CA ARG A 141 -12.04 -27.02 6.19
C ARG A 141 -12.33 -25.52 6.26
N GLU A 142 -13.22 -25.03 5.41
CA GLU A 142 -13.78 -23.69 5.54
C GLU A 142 -14.37 -23.55 6.93
N VAL A 143 -13.77 -22.67 7.72
CA VAL A 143 -14.30 -22.31 9.03
C VAL A 143 -15.58 -21.52 8.77
N ARG A 144 -16.74 -22.17 8.94
CA ARG A 144 -18.04 -21.49 8.85
C ARG A 144 -18.05 -20.32 9.84
N ARG A 145 -18.12 -19.10 9.30
CA ARG A 145 -18.28 -17.87 10.08
C ARG A 145 -19.65 -17.89 10.76
N THR A 146 -19.75 -17.30 11.94
CA THR A 146 -21.05 -17.08 12.56
C THR A 146 -21.84 -16.03 11.78
N PRO A 147 -23.19 -16.03 11.82
CA PRO A 147 -23.99 -15.02 11.12
C PRO A 147 -23.69 -13.57 11.54
N GLU A 148 -23.18 -13.34 12.76
CA GLU A 148 -22.72 -12.03 13.21
C GLU A 148 -21.38 -11.63 12.60
N GLU A 149 -20.42 -12.56 12.54
CA GLU A 149 -19.13 -12.33 11.87
C GLU A 149 -19.31 -12.11 10.37
N GLU A 150 -20.25 -12.80 9.74
CA GLU A 150 -20.59 -12.64 8.33
C GLU A 150 -21.20 -11.26 8.05
N ARG A 151 -22.12 -10.78 8.89
CA ARG A 151 -22.67 -9.41 8.81
C ARG A 151 -21.59 -8.33 8.98
N GLN A 152 -20.72 -8.49 9.98
CA GLN A 152 -19.60 -7.56 10.18
C GLN A 152 -18.63 -7.57 9.01
N PHE A 153 -18.38 -8.74 8.42
CA PHE A 153 -17.53 -8.88 7.24
C PHE A 153 -18.08 -8.09 6.04
N TYR A 154 -19.38 -8.22 5.72
CA TYR A 154 -19.98 -7.46 4.61
C TYR A 154 -20.00 -5.95 4.86
N ARG A 155 -20.32 -5.52 6.09
CA ARG A 155 -20.25 -4.10 6.49
C ARG A 155 -18.84 -3.54 6.29
N GLN A 156 -17.83 -4.25 6.80
CA GLN A 156 -16.43 -3.84 6.69
C GLN A 156 -15.99 -3.78 5.24
N ARG A 157 -16.31 -4.81 4.44
CA ARG A 157 -15.98 -4.86 3.01
C ARG A 157 -16.57 -3.68 2.23
N ALA A 158 -17.84 -3.34 2.47
CA ALA A 158 -18.50 -2.21 1.83
C ALA A 158 -17.83 -0.86 2.19
N MET A 159 -17.47 -0.68 3.46
CA MET A 159 -16.73 0.51 3.92
C MET A 159 -15.33 0.58 3.30
N ASP A 160 -14.63 -0.56 3.25
CA ASP A 160 -13.27 -0.67 2.69
C ASP A 160 -13.26 -0.42 1.18
N GLU A 161 -14.30 -0.83 0.45
CA GLU A 161 -14.45 -0.53 -0.98
C GLU A 161 -14.54 0.98 -1.22
N VAL A 162 -15.48 1.65 -0.56
CA VAL A 162 -15.70 3.10 -0.71
C VAL A 162 -14.46 3.89 -0.25
N THR A 163 -13.87 3.51 0.87
CA THR A 163 -12.64 4.14 1.39
C THR A 163 -11.48 3.90 0.43
N GLY A 164 -11.36 2.70 -0.14
CA GLY A 164 -10.34 2.35 -1.12
C GLY A 164 -10.43 3.21 -2.38
N LEU A 165 -11.63 3.37 -2.94
CA LEU A 165 -11.86 4.23 -4.11
C LEU A 165 -11.53 5.70 -3.82
N GLN A 166 -11.88 6.19 -2.62
CA GLN A 166 -11.52 7.54 -2.19
C GLN A 166 -10.00 7.73 -2.10
N LEU A 167 -9.26 6.74 -1.58
CA LEU A 167 -7.80 6.78 -1.53
C LEU A 167 -7.17 6.74 -2.93
N VAL A 168 -7.71 5.92 -3.83
CA VAL A 168 -7.27 5.87 -5.23
C VAL A 168 -7.51 7.22 -5.91
N GLU A 169 -8.68 7.82 -5.73
CA GLU A 169 -8.97 9.16 -6.25
C GLU A 169 -7.99 10.20 -5.73
N HIS A 170 -7.65 10.15 -4.44
CA HIS A 170 -6.69 11.06 -3.84
C HIS A 170 -5.30 10.92 -4.48
N VAL A 171 -4.81 9.70 -4.65
CA VAL A 171 -3.50 9.45 -5.28
C VAL A 171 -3.51 9.90 -6.73
N LEU A 172 -4.48 9.47 -7.54
CA LEU A 172 -4.54 9.85 -8.95
C LEU A 172 -4.64 11.39 -9.11
N SER A 173 -5.36 12.07 -8.22
CA SER A 173 -5.43 13.55 -8.22
C SER A 173 -4.09 14.19 -7.85
N GLY A 174 -3.33 13.56 -6.95
CA GLY A 174 -1.97 13.95 -6.61
C GLY A 174 -1.03 13.84 -7.81
N VAL A 175 -1.08 12.72 -8.53
CA VAL A 175 -0.30 12.52 -9.77
C VAL A 175 -0.63 13.60 -10.81
N GLU A 176 -1.91 13.87 -11.05
CA GLU A 176 -2.36 14.89 -12.00
C GLU A 176 -1.84 16.29 -11.63
N ARG A 177 -1.93 16.69 -10.35
CA ARG A 177 -1.46 18.00 -9.90
C ARG A 177 0.06 18.14 -9.93
N GLU A 178 0.75 17.15 -9.37
CA GLU A 178 2.19 17.27 -9.07
C GLU A 178 3.04 16.90 -10.27
N GLN A 179 2.70 15.84 -11.00
CA GLN A 179 3.51 15.31 -12.08
C GLN A 179 3.02 15.80 -13.45
N MET A 180 1.71 15.86 -13.66
CA MET A 180 1.14 16.28 -14.96
C MET A 180 0.82 17.77 -15.04
N LYS A 181 0.84 18.49 -13.91
CA LYS A 181 0.47 19.92 -13.81
C LYS A 181 -0.95 20.22 -14.33
N THR A 182 -1.85 19.25 -14.22
CA THR A 182 -3.26 19.38 -14.62
C THR A 182 -4.17 19.51 -13.40
N THR A 183 -5.28 20.23 -13.54
CA THR A 183 -6.29 20.31 -12.48
C THR A 183 -7.12 19.02 -12.47
N PRO A 184 -7.13 18.26 -11.37
CA PRO A 184 -7.87 17.00 -11.28
C PRO A 184 -9.38 17.28 -11.29
N LYS A 185 -10.13 16.45 -12.00
CA LYS A 185 -11.59 16.45 -11.92
C LYS A 185 -12.01 15.48 -10.82
N SER A 186 -12.59 16.00 -9.74
CA SER A 186 -13.14 15.19 -8.66
C SER A 186 -14.39 14.44 -9.11
N PHE A 187 -14.57 13.23 -8.59
CA PHE A 187 -15.81 12.48 -8.73
C PHE A 187 -16.86 13.02 -7.73
N ASP A 188 -18.14 12.99 -8.11
CA ASP A 188 -19.22 13.31 -7.18
C ASP A 188 -19.56 12.08 -6.33
N ASP A 189 -18.93 12.01 -5.15
CA ASP A 189 -19.05 10.86 -4.25
C ASP A 189 -20.36 10.85 -3.42
N LEU A 190 -21.25 11.83 -3.60
CA LEU A 190 -22.48 11.96 -2.83
C LEU A 190 -23.43 10.77 -3.04
N ALA A 191 -23.55 10.29 -4.28
CA ALA A 191 -24.39 9.15 -4.62
C ALA A 191 -23.90 7.87 -3.93
N VAL A 192 -22.59 7.60 -4.00
CA VAL A 192 -21.95 6.43 -3.37
C VAL A 192 -22.10 6.50 -1.85
N LYS A 193 -21.86 7.66 -1.22
CA LYS A 193 -22.02 7.82 0.23
C LYS A 193 -23.45 7.60 0.70
N ARG A 194 -24.44 8.06 -0.09
CA ARG A 194 -25.86 7.80 0.19
C ARG A 194 -26.17 6.30 0.10
N ALA A 195 -25.74 5.65 -0.99
CA ALA A 195 -25.93 4.21 -1.18
C ALA A 195 -25.27 3.38 -0.07
N LEU A 196 -24.05 3.75 0.35
CA LEU A 196 -23.35 3.10 1.47
C LEU A 196 -24.13 3.26 2.77
N HIS A 197 -24.58 4.47 3.07
CA HIS A 197 -25.36 4.73 4.28
C HIS A 197 -26.67 3.93 4.30
N ASP A 198 -27.38 3.85 3.17
CA ASP A 198 -28.61 3.08 3.07
C ASP A 198 -28.35 1.57 3.19
N PHE A 199 -27.26 1.06 2.60
CA PHE A 199 -26.80 -0.32 2.81
C PHE A 199 -26.51 -0.62 4.29
N LEU A 200 -25.79 0.27 4.99
CA LEU A 200 -25.42 0.06 6.40
C LEU A 200 -26.63 0.02 7.34
N LYS A 201 -27.71 0.76 7.03
CA LYS A 201 -28.97 0.72 7.79
C LYS A 201 -29.65 -0.64 7.74
N VAL A 202 -29.59 -1.33 6.61
CA VAL A 202 -30.29 -2.61 6.38
C VAL A 202 -29.38 -3.83 6.55
N ALA A 203 -28.08 -3.62 6.74
CA ALA A 203 -27.05 -4.66 6.87
C ALA A 203 -27.25 -5.66 8.03
N ASP A 204 -28.17 -5.43 8.97
CA ASP A 204 -28.49 -6.39 10.04
C ASP A 204 -29.37 -7.56 9.55
N ASN A 205 -30.09 -7.39 8.42
CA ASN A 205 -31.05 -8.35 7.88
C ASN A 205 -30.67 -8.82 6.46
N LEU A 206 -29.66 -9.70 6.36
CA LEU A 206 -29.11 -10.19 5.08
C LEU A 206 -30.13 -10.80 4.10
N ASN A 207 -31.24 -11.35 4.61
CA ASN A 207 -32.25 -12.02 3.79
C ASN A 207 -33.40 -11.09 3.34
N SER A 208 -33.34 -9.80 3.66
CA SER A 208 -34.41 -8.87 3.32
C SER A 208 -34.26 -8.38 1.86
N PRO A 209 -35.36 -8.19 1.12
CA PRO A 209 -35.30 -7.63 -0.23
C PRO A 209 -34.68 -6.21 -0.23
N GLU A 210 -34.86 -5.45 0.87
CA GLU A 210 -34.24 -4.13 1.05
C GLU A 210 -32.72 -4.23 1.15
N HIS A 211 -32.17 -5.26 1.81
CA HIS A 211 -30.73 -5.51 1.84
C HIS A 211 -30.18 -5.74 0.44
N ALA A 212 -30.80 -6.65 -0.32
CA ALA A 212 -30.38 -6.96 -1.68
C ALA A 212 -30.47 -5.73 -2.61
N GLN A 213 -31.51 -4.90 -2.45
CA GLN A 213 -31.66 -3.66 -3.21
C GLN A 213 -30.58 -2.63 -2.85
N ALA A 214 -30.30 -2.42 -1.56
CA ALA A 214 -29.28 -1.48 -1.11
C ALA A 214 -27.86 -1.93 -1.49
N GLU A 215 -27.59 -3.24 -1.41
CA GLU A 215 -26.33 -3.84 -1.87
C GLU A 215 -26.13 -3.64 -3.37
N PHE A 216 -27.17 -3.90 -4.17
CA PHE A 216 -27.13 -3.69 -5.63
C PHE A 216 -26.87 -2.22 -5.98
N GLN A 217 -27.56 -1.29 -5.31
CA GLN A 217 -27.34 0.15 -5.52
C GLN A 217 -25.92 0.56 -5.13
N LEU A 218 -25.41 0.10 -3.98
CA LEU A 218 -24.04 0.39 -3.58
C LEU A 218 -23.04 -0.15 -4.60
N MET A 219 -23.20 -1.40 -5.04
CA MET A 219 -22.34 -2.03 -6.04
C MET A 219 -22.35 -1.24 -7.36
N GLN A 220 -23.52 -0.80 -7.82
CA GLN A 220 -23.65 0.03 -9.02
C GLN A 220 -22.90 1.36 -8.89
N GLU A 221 -23.06 2.05 -7.77
CA GLU A 221 -22.41 3.34 -7.55
C GLU A 221 -20.89 3.20 -7.37
N THR A 222 -20.41 2.17 -6.69
CA THR A 222 -18.97 1.89 -6.59
C THR A 222 -18.37 1.51 -7.95
N GLU A 223 -19.10 0.76 -8.78
CA GLU A 223 -18.66 0.41 -10.13
C GLU A 223 -18.60 1.65 -11.03
N ASN A 224 -19.58 2.55 -10.93
CA ASN A 224 -19.57 3.83 -11.64
C ASN A 224 -18.34 4.67 -11.25
N TRP A 225 -18.00 4.73 -9.97
CA TRP A 225 -16.83 5.44 -9.48
C TRP A 225 -15.53 4.78 -9.94
N ALA A 226 -15.39 3.46 -9.79
CA ALA A 226 -14.25 2.69 -10.28
C ALA A 226 -14.05 2.90 -11.79
N SER A 227 -15.11 2.81 -12.59
CA SER A 227 -15.10 3.08 -14.03
C SER A 227 -14.66 4.51 -14.36
N ALA A 228 -15.09 5.51 -13.60
CA ALA A 228 -14.65 6.89 -13.78
C ALA A 228 -13.15 7.05 -13.48
N LEU A 229 -12.66 6.43 -12.41
CA LEU A 229 -11.25 6.41 -12.06
C LEU A 229 -10.41 5.67 -13.11
N SER A 230 -10.86 4.53 -13.63
CA SER A 230 -10.16 3.80 -14.70
C SER A 230 -10.06 4.62 -15.98
N ARG A 231 -11.09 5.40 -16.34
CA ARG A 231 -11.02 6.31 -17.50
C ARG A 231 -10.00 7.42 -17.27
N ARG A 232 -9.91 7.95 -16.05
CA ARG A 232 -8.93 8.98 -15.69
C ARG A 232 -7.50 8.42 -15.71
N ASP A 233 -7.31 7.23 -15.13
CA ASP A 233 -6.03 6.53 -15.04
C ASP A 233 -5.42 6.19 -16.40
N ARG A 234 -6.23 5.98 -17.45
CA ARG A 234 -5.72 5.76 -18.83
C ARG A 234 -4.81 6.89 -19.33
N ASN A 235 -4.97 8.10 -18.83
CA ASN A 235 -4.14 9.26 -19.22
C ASN A 235 -2.90 9.43 -18.33
N ILE A 236 -2.79 8.64 -17.26
CA ILE A 236 -1.65 8.67 -16.34
C ILE A 236 -0.66 7.60 -16.79
N SER A 237 0.57 7.99 -17.11
CA SER A 237 1.63 7.05 -17.45
C SER A 237 2.16 6.34 -16.19
N VAL A 238 2.77 5.17 -16.38
CA VAL A 238 3.47 4.45 -15.30
C VAL A 238 4.58 5.33 -14.69
N ALA A 239 5.31 6.07 -15.53
CA ALA A 239 6.37 6.98 -15.10
C ALA A 239 5.86 8.10 -14.20
N HIS A 240 4.72 8.73 -14.52
CA HIS A 240 4.13 9.76 -13.66
C HIS A 240 3.69 9.19 -12.31
N LEU A 241 3.07 8.00 -12.30
CA LEU A 241 2.67 7.35 -11.06
C LEU A 241 3.90 6.99 -10.19
N ARG A 242 4.92 6.39 -10.82
CA ARG A 242 6.19 6.01 -10.18
C ARG A 242 6.84 7.21 -9.49
N ARG A 243 7.05 8.29 -10.24
CA ARG A 243 7.64 9.53 -9.72
C ARG A 243 6.82 10.10 -8.57
N PHE A 244 5.50 10.14 -8.71
CA PHE A 244 4.63 10.60 -7.62
C PHE A 244 4.79 9.74 -6.35
N CYS A 245 4.78 8.42 -6.48
CA CYS A 245 4.93 7.51 -5.35
C CYS A 245 6.27 7.70 -4.62
N GLU A 246 7.33 8.12 -5.30
CA GLU A 246 8.67 8.36 -4.73
C GLU A 246 8.84 9.77 -4.18
N THR A 247 8.29 10.78 -4.84
CA THR A 247 8.53 12.19 -4.46
C THR A 247 7.50 12.78 -3.50
N THR A 248 6.35 12.14 -3.33
CA THR A 248 5.26 12.70 -2.52
C THR A 248 5.64 12.78 -1.04
N LYS A 249 5.27 13.90 -0.41
CA LYS A 249 5.54 14.19 1.01
C LYS A 249 4.25 14.66 1.68
N PRO A 250 3.73 13.95 2.71
CA PRO A 250 4.27 12.71 3.28
C PRO A 250 4.22 11.53 2.30
N ALA A 251 5.01 10.49 2.57
CA ALA A 251 4.99 9.26 1.78
C ALA A 251 3.58 8.63 1.78
N LEU A 252 3.24 7.92 0.70
CA LEU A 252 1.95 7.24 0.61
C LEU A 252 1.80 6.19 1.72
N SER A 253 0.67 6.21 2.40
CA SER A 253 0.36 5.21 3.41
C SER A 253 0.21 3.82 2.79
N SER A 254 0.52 2.78 3.56
CA SER A 254 0.33 1.38 3.11
C SER A 254 -1.11 1.11 2.68
N GLN A 255 -2.09 1.76 3.32
CA GLN A 255 -3.50 1.63 2.95
C GLN A 255 -3.80 2.22 1.56
N ALA A 256 -3.20 3.37 1.22
CA ALA A 256 -3.34 3.95 -0.13
C ALA A 256 -2.70 3.04 -1.18
N MET A 257 -1.52 2.47 -0.88
CA MET A 257 -0.84 1.52 -1.75
C MET A 257 -1.65 0.22 -1.95
N ILE A 258 -2.20 -0.36 -0.88
CA ILE A 258 -3.09 -1.53 -0.94
C ILE A 258 -4.35 -1.22 -1.76
N SER A 259 -4.92 -0.01 -1.61
CA SER A 259 -6.10 0.42 -2.37
C SER A 259 -5.80 0.55 -3.86
N LEU A 260 -4.65 1.14 -4.23
CA LEU A 260 -4.17 1.18 -5.62
C LEU A 260 -3.92 -0.22 -6.19
N ALA A 261 -3.28 -1.08 -5.42
CA ALA A 261 -3.01 -2.47 -5.77
C ALA A 261 -4.32 -3.22 -6.10
N ARG A 262 -5.32 -3.09 -5.22
CA ARG A 262 -6.66 -3.66 -5.42
C ARG A 262 -7.36 -3.08 -6.64
N PHE A 263 -7.27 -1.77 -6.85
CA PHE A 263 -7.84 -1.08 -8.00
C PHE A 263 -7.25 -1.58 -9.33
N TYR A 264 -5.92 -1.67 -9.45
CA TYR A 264 -5.29 -2.18 -10.67
C TYR A 264 -5.54 -3.67 -10.89
N ARG A 265 -5.61 -4.46 -9.81
CA ARG A 265 -5.98 -5.88 -9.91
C ARG A 265 -7.38 -6.04 -10.50
N ASN A 266 -8.34 -5.23 -10.06
CA ASN A 266 -9.73 -5.35 -10.48
C ASN A 266 -10.04 -4.59 -11.78
N SER A 267 -9.09 -3.82 -12.30
CA SER A 267 -9.22 -3.11 -13.57
C SER A 267 -9.09 -4.08 -14.75
N PRO A 268 -9.74 -3.80 -15.90
CA PRO A 268 -9.55 -4.58 -17.11
C PRO A 268 -8.06 -4.66 -17.49
N TYR A 269 -7.62 -5.86 -17.87
CA TYR A 269 -6.22 -6.10 -18.20
C TYR A 269 -5.75 -5.18 -19.34
N SER A 270 -4.59 -4.57 -19.13
CA SER A 270 -3.79 -3.90 -20.15
C SER A 270 -2.35 -3.83 -19.67
N GLU A 271 -1.40 -3.66 -20.58
CA GLU A 271 0.02 -3.58 -20.18
C GLU A 271 0.33 -2.39 -19.28
N SER A 272 -0.39 -1.28 -19.45
CA SER A 272 -0.30 -0.13 -18.56
C SER A 272 -0.79 -0.49 -17.15
N VAL A 273 -1.94 -1.15 -17.01
CA VAL A 273 -2.47 -1.60 -15.71
C VAL A 273 -1.53 -2.59 -15.05
N ARG A 274 -1.02 -3.59 -15.79
CA ARG A 274 -0.05 -4.59 -15.31
C ARG A 274 1.25 -3.93 -14.83
N SER A 275 1.76 -2.93 -15.55
CA SER A 275 2.96 -2.17 -15.15
C SER A 275 2.74 -1.34 -13.89
N LYS A 276 1.59 -0.67 -13.76
CA LYS A 276 1.24 0.08 -12.54
C LYS A 276 1.03 -0.84 -11.35
N PHE A 277 0.42 -2.00 -11.57
CA PHE A 277 0.27 -3.02 -10.54
C PHE A 277 1.63 -3.54 -10.05
N ASP A 278 2.53 -3.92 -10.97
CA ASP A 278 3.90 -4.36 -10.67
C ASP A 278 4.66 -3.31 -9.84
N LEU A 279 4.55 -2.04 -10.25
CA LEU A 279 5.12 -0.90 -9.52
C LEU A 279 4.59 -0.80 -8.08
N VAL A 280 3.26 -0.79 -7.92
CA VAL A 280 2.62 -0.62 -6.62
C VAL A 280 2.97 -1.77 -5.68
N PHE A 281 2.95 -3.02 -6.18
CA PHE A 281 3.31 -4.20 -5.40
C PHE A 281 4.79 -4.23 -5.03
N THR A 282 5.68 -3.91 -5.97
CA THR A 282 7.11 -3.82 -5.69
C THR A 282 7.38 -2.82 -4.58
N LYS A 283 6.74 -1.64 -4.63
CA LYS A 283 6.90 -0.61 -3.60
C LYS A 283 6.25 -0.99 -2.26
N LEU A 284 5.11 -1.70 -2.27
CA LEU A 284 4.45 -2.16 -1.05
C LEU A 284 5.29 -3.18 -0.26
N PHE A 285 6.05 -4.02 -0.97
CA PHE A 285 6.82 -5.12 -0.39
C PHE A 285 8.33 -4.92 -0.45
N SER A 286 8.79 -3.68 -0.69
CA SER A 286 10.20 -3.31 -0.56
C SER A 286 10.35 -2.03 0.24
N LYS A 287 11.51 -1.89 0.89
CA LYS A 287 11.91 -0.68 1.63
C LYS A 287 13.21 -0.15 1.06
N GLU A 288 13.41 1.16 1.15
CA GLU A 288 14.67 1.80 0.77
C GLU A 288 15.71 1.57 1.85
N ILE A 289 16.93 1.20 1.46
CA ILE A 289 18.06 0.97 2.37
C ILE A 289 19.18 2.01 2.21
N GLY A 290 18.93 3.05 1.39
CA GLY A 290 19.90 4.09 1.03
C GLY A 290 20.59 3.82 -0.31
N GLU A 291 21.34 4.83 -0.80
CA GLU A 291 22.10 4.75 -2.07
C GLU A 291 21.27 4.26 -3.26
N GLU A 292 20.01 4.66 -3.35
CA GLU A 292 19.09 4.18 -4.38
C GLU A 292 18.82 2.65 -4.39
N LYS A 293 19.24 1.91 -3.37
CA LYS A 293 19.01 0.46 -3.22
C LYS A 293 17.76 0.16 -2.40
N ARG A 294 17.19 -1.03 -2.62
CA ARG A 294 16.00 -1.53 -1.93
C ARG A 294 16.22 -2.91 -1.34
N GLU A 295 15.45 -3.26 -0.32
CA GLU A 295 15.39 -4.61 0.24
C GLU A 295 13.94 -5.10 0.22
N VAL A 296 13.73 -6.37 -0.15
CA VAL A 296 12.41 -7.01 -0.07
C VAL A 296 12.09 -7.27 1.41
N VAL A 297 10.88 -6.92 1.84
CA VAL A 297 10.49 -6.99 3.27
C VAL A 297 10.32 -8.44 3.75
N PHE A 298 9.94 -9.35 2.86
CA PHE A 298 9.64 -10.75 3.17
C PHE A 298 10.38 -11.69 2.24
N LYS A 299 10.60 -12.94 2.67
CA LYS A 299 11.09 -14.00 1.79
C LYS A 299 10.01 -14.42 0.79
N ASN A 300 10.40 -14.99 -0.35
CA ASN A 300 9.46 -15.45 -1.39
C ASN A 300 8.22 -16.18 -0.86
N GLU A 301 8.40 -17.22 -0.04
CA GLU A 301 7.29 -18.02 0.50
C GLU A 301 6.34 -17.21 1.39
N GLU A 302 6.89 -16.30 2.21
CA GLU A 302 6.12 -15.41 3.07
C GLU A 302 5.38 -14.36 2.24
N LEU A 303 6.04 -13.83 1.21
CA LEU A 303 5.48 -12.86 0.27
C LEU A 303 4.27 -13.47 -0.48
N VAL A 304 4.39 -14.70 -0.98
CA VAL A 304 3.27 -15.42 -1.61
C VAL A 304 2.09 -15.54 -0.67
N ASN A 305 2.32 -15.92 0.60
CA ASN A 305 1.26 -16.04 1.59
C ASN A 305 0.59 -14.69 1.87
N HIS A 306 1.34 -13.61 2.03
CA HIS A 306 0.79 -12.28 2.23
C HIS A 306 -0.03 -11.79 1.04
N ILE A 307 0.42 -12.04 -0.19
CA ILE A 307 -0.35 -11.69 -1.40
C ILE A 307 -1.65 -12.51 -1.46
N GLN A 308 -1.62 -13.79 -1.10
CA GLN A 308 -2.81 -14.64 -1.03
C GLN A 308 -3.81 -14.14 0.03
N GLU A 309 -3.31 -13.72 1.20
CA GLU A 309 -4.15 -13.12 2.25
C GLU A 309 -4.83 -11.84 1.76
N LEU A 310 -4.08 -10.93 1.11
CA LEU A 310 -4.64 -9.73 0.50
C LEU A 310 -5.73 -10.06 -0.52
N TYR A 311 -5.49 -11.02 -1.41
CA TYR A 311 -6.47 -11.40 -2.44
C TYR A 311 -7.74 -12.03 -1.85
N ALA A 312 -7.59 -12.81 -0.79
CA ALA A 312 -8.71 -13.41 -0.05
C ALA A 312 -9.55 -12.33 0.64
N ASP A 313 -8.91 -11.33 1.25
CA ASP A 313 -9.59 -10.19 1.89
C ASP A 313 -10.36 -9.36 0.87
N TRP A 314 -9.79 -9.16 -0.32
CA TRP A 314 -10.46 -8.45 -1.41
C TRP A 314 -11.65 -9.21 -2.01
N SER A 315 -11.84 -10.47 -1.60
CA SER A 315 -12.88 -11.39 -2.09
C SER A 315 -12.95 -11.38 -3.63
N SER A 316 -11.76 -11.36 -4.19
CA SER A 316 -11.52 -11.09 -5.59
C SER A 316 -11.52 -12.41 -6.37
N ILE A 317 -12.24 -12.44 -7.48
CA ILE A 317 -12.25 -13.62 -8.36
C ILE A 317 -10.81 -13.79 -8.89
N PRO A 318 -10.25 -15.00 -8.88
CA PRO A 318 -8.98 -15.27 -9.55
C PRO A 318 -9.10 -14.85 -11.01
N LEU A 319 -8.20 -13.97 -11.48
CA LEU A 319 -8.13 -13.57 -12.89
C LEU A 319 -7.28 -14.52 -13.73
N TYR A 320 -6.61 -15.47 -13.06
CA TYR A 320 -5.84 -16.53 -13.68
C TYR A 320 -6.60 -17.84 -13.57
N SER A 321 -6.37 -18.75 -14.51
CA SER A 321 -6.95 -20.09 -14.43
C SER A 321 -6.41 -20.80 -13.19
N THR A 322 -7.30 -21.12 -12.25
CA THR A 322 -6.97 -22.00 -11.11
C THR A 322 -7.01 -23.48 -11.51
N ASP A 323 -7.43 -23.77 -12.74
CA ASP A 323 -7.61 -25.11 -13.28
C ASP A 323 -6.43 -25.55 -14.16
N GLU A 324 -5.58 -24.60 -14.60
CA GLU A 324 -4.34 -24.87 -15.31
C GLU A 324 -3.29 -25.43 -14.34
N ASP A 325 -2.51 -26.41 -14.80
CA ASP A 325 -1.42 -26.97 -14.02
C ASP A 325 -0.49 -25.84 -13.55
N ASP A 326 -0.40 -25.65 -12.22
CA ASP A 326 0.52 -24.71 -11.52
C ASP A 326 1.98 -24.78 -12.03
N SER A 327 2.32 -25.84 -12.77
CA SER A 327 3.57 -26.04 -13.50
C SER A 327 3.96 -24.84 -14.37
N ASP A 328 3.05 -24.26 -15.15
CA ASP A 328 3.40 -23.15 -16.06
C ASP A 328 3.70 -21.86 -15.28
N LEU A 329 2.92 -21.59 -14.23
CA LEU A 329 3.18 -20.47 -13.31
C LEU A 329 4.50 -20.64 -12.57
N LEU A 330 4.82 -21.87 -12.15
CA LEU A 330 6.08 -22.18 -11.48
C LEU A 330 7.27 -22.05 -12.43
N LEU A 331 7.15 -22.52 -13.69
CA LEU A 331 8.18 -22.33 -14.71
C LEU A 331 8.40 -20.84 -15.01
N ALA A 332 7.33 -20.05 -15.10
CA ALA A 332 7.42 -18.60 -15.26
C ALA A 332 8.09 -17.94 -14.04
N ALA A 333 7.77 -18.37 -12.82
CA ALA A 333 8.43 -17.88 -11.61
C ALA A 333 9.93 -18.23 -11.57
N LEU A 334 10.32 -19.44 -12.00
CA LEU A 334 11.72 -19.85 -12.13
C LEU A 334 12.46 -19.01 -13.18
N LYS A 335 11.79 -18.58 -14.25
CA LYS A 335 12.40 -17.73 -15.27
C LYS A 335 12.84 -16.36 -14.72
N PHE A 336 12.15 -15.82 -13.73
CA PHE A 336 12.63 -14.61 -13.02
C PHE A 336 13.96 -14.85 -12.31
N GLN A 337 14.19 -16.04 -11.74
CA GLN A 337 15.48 -16.39 -11.12
C GLN A 337 16.60 -16.43 -12.15
N GLU A 338 16.32 -16.85 -13.39
CA GLU A 338 17.30 -16.77 -14.47
C GLU A 338 17.68 -15.32 -14.79
N PHE A 339 16.71 -14.40 -14.84
CA PHE A 339 16.99 -12.97 -15.04
C PHE A 339 17.80 -12.37 -13.88
N ILE A 340 17.49 -12.74 -12.63
CA ILE A 340 18.25 -12.33 -11.45
C ILE A 340 19.70 -12.82 -11.55
N ASN A 341 19.90 -14.09 -11.88
CA ASN A 341 21.23 -14.68 -12.03
C ASN A 341 22.02 -14.00 -13.16
N GLU A 342 21.38 -13.79 -14.31
CA GLU A 342 22.00 -13.09 -15.45
C GLU A 342 22.46 -11.68 -15.04
N ALA A 343 21.60 -10.91 -14.36
CA ALA A 343 21.96 -9.58 -13.86
C ALA A 343 23.14 -9.63 -12.88
N ASN A 344 23.10 -10.53 -11.90
CA ASN A 344 24.15 -10.66 -10.87
C ASN A 344 25.50 -11.09 -11.46
N THR A 345 25.50 -11.89 -12.54
CA THR A 345 26.72 -12.35 -13.20
C THR A 345 27.33 -11.33 -14.15
N ALA A 346 26.58 -10.31 -14.58
CA ALA A 346 27.09 -9.31 -15.51
C ALA A 346 28.21 -8.48 -14.86
N GLU A 347 29.32 -8.29 -15.55
CA GLU A 347 30.48 -7.55 -15.03
C GLU A 347 30.41 -6.05 -15.31
N SER A 348 29.62 -5.64 -16.30
CA SER A 348 29.44 -4.25 -16.68
C SER A 348 28.00 -3.96 -17.09
N PHE A 349 27.63 -2.68 -17.08
CA PHE A 349 26.32 -2.25 -17.55
C PHE A 349 26.20 -2.44 -19.07
N ASP A 350 27.29 -2.21 -19.82
CA ASP A 350 27.40 -2.53 -21.25
C ASP A 350 26.96 -3.97 -21.59
N GLU A 351 27.30 -4.94 -20.73
CA GLU A 351 26.96 -6.34 -20.96
C GLU A 351 25.44 -6.56 -20.93
N LEU A 352 24.75 -5.93 -19.98
CA LEU A 352 23.29 -6.01 -19.87
C LEU A 352 22.61 -5.29 -21.02
N VAL A 353 23.13 -4.12 -21.41
CA VAL A 353 22.64 -3.34 -22.55
C VAL A 353 22.83 -4.10 -23.85
N GLY A 354 24.03 -4.64 -24.11
CA GLY A 354 24.33 -5.39 -25.31
C GLY A 354 23.52 -6.69 -25.48
N LYS A 355 22.98 -7.22 -24.37
CA LYS A 355 22.09 -8.39 -24.36
C LYS A 355 20.59 -8.03 -24.36
N ASP A 356 20.24 -6.76 -24.57
CA ASP A 356 18.87 -6.26 -24.50
C ASP A 356 18.13 -6.70 -23.22
N PHE A 357 18.84 -6.79 -22.09
CA PHE A 357 18.36 -7.46 -20.88
C PHE A 357 17.01 -6.89 -20.39
N PHE A 358 16.91 -5.58 -20.24
CA PHE A 358 15.71 -4.92 -19.71
C PHE A 358 14.52 -5.07 -20.64
N LYS A 359 14.74 -5.05 -21.96
CA LYS A 359 13.70 -5.28 -22.96
C LYS A 359 13.19 -6.73 -22.89
N ARG A 360 14.09 -7.71 -22.75
CA ARG A 360 13.70 -9.13 -22.58
C ARG A 360 12.91 -9.35 -21.29
N LEU A 361 13.33 -8.75 -20.18
CA LEU A 361 12.61 -8.84 -18.91
C LEU A 361 11.21 -8.22 -19.03
N LYS A 362 11.10 -7.04 -19.66
CA LYS A 362 9.81 -6.38 -19.93
C LYS A 362 8.89 -7.25 -20.79
N VAL A 363 9.36 -7.72 -21.95
CA VAL A 363 8.58 -8.59 -22.85
C VAL A 363 8.18 -9.90 -22.16
N PHE A 364 9.03 -10.43 -21.29
CA PHE A 364 8.69 -11.60 -20.49
C PHE A 364 7.52 -11.32 -19.55
N LYS A 365 7.51 -10.20 -18.83
CA LYS A 365 6.37 -9.80 -17.98
C LYS A 365 5.08 -9.64 -18.80
N GLU A 366 5.16 -8.98 -19.94
CA GLU A 366 4.05 -8.77 -20.88
C GLU A 366 3.45 -10.11 -21.36
N LYS A 367 4.29 -11.06 -21.76
CA LYS A 367 3.87 -12.37 -22.26
C LYS A 367 3.04 -13.19 -21.26
N ASN A 368 3.15 -12.92 -19.95
CA ASN A 368 2.39 -13.63 -18.93
C ASN A 368 0.93 -13.14 -18.82
N ASN A 369 0.50 -12.08 -19.51
CA ASN A 369 -0.89 -11.62 -19.54
C ASN A 369 -1.53 -11.53 -18.12
N GLU A 370 -2.75 -12.04 -17.95
CA GLU A 370 -3.47 -12.08 -16.67
C GLU A 370 -2.82 -13.03 -15.65
N ASN A 371 -2.07 -14.04 -16.11
CA ASN A 371 -1.30 -14.93 -15.22
C ASN A 371 -0.24 -14.16 -14.44
N PHE A 372 0.20 -12.98 -14.91
CA PHE A 372 1.07 -12.09 -14.15
C PHE A 372 0.51 -11.80 -12.75
N PHE A 373 -0.81 -11.70 -12.58
CA PHE A 373 -1.42 -11.43 -11.27
C PHE A 373 -1.41 -12.62 -10.30
N ALA A 374 -0.94 -13.80 -10.71
CA ALA A 374 -0.83 -14.95 -9.82
C ALA A 374 0.14 -14.65 -8.65
N PRO A 375 -0.20 -14.98 -7.40
CA PRO A 375 0.62 -14.63 -6.23
C PRO A 375 2.07 -15.10 -6.33
N ILE A 376 2.30 -16.30 -6.86
CA ILE A 376 3.65 -16.86 -7.05
C ILE A 376 4.48 -16.06 -8.05
N LEU A 377 3.84 -15.59 -9.12
CA LEU A 377 4.51 -14.88 -10.20
C LEU A 377 4.81 -13.43 -9.80
N ILE A 378 3.88 -12.78 -9.08
CA ILE A 378 4.12 -11.45 -8.51
C ILE A 378 5.23 -11.46 -7.47
N ALA A 379 5.27 -12.46 -6.58
CA ALA A 379 6.34 -12.58 -5.60
C ALA A 379 7.71 -12.69 -6.29
N ALA A 380 7.82 -13.54 -7.32
CA ALA A 380 9.04 -13.67 -8.13
C ALA A 380 9.39 -12.38 -8.89
N ALA A 381 8.39 -11.66 -9.42
CA ALA A 381 8.60 -10.39 -10.09
C ALA A 381 9.12 -9.30 -9.14
N ILE A 382 8.58 -9.20 -7.91
CA ILE A 382 9.04 -8.25 -6.88
C ILE A 382 10.51 -8.50 -6.55
N GLU A 383 10.88 -9.75 -6.29
CA GLU A 383 12.28 -10.13 -6.03
C GLU A 383 13.19 -9.78 -7.21
N SER A 384 12.75 -10.09 -8.43
CA SER A 384 13.48 -9.74 -9.65
C SER A 384 13.66 -8.24 -9.80
N ASN A 385 12.62 -7.44 -9.55
CA ASN A 385 12.66 -5.98 -9.69
C ASN A 385 13.66 -5.35 -8.72
N VAL A 386 13.67 -5.83 -7.47
CA VAL A 386 14.59 -5.34 -6.44
C VAL A 386 16.02 -5.78 -6.74
N ALA A 387 16.25 -7.06 -7.05
CA ALA A 387 17.59 -7.57 -7.31
C ALA A 387 18.22 -6.93 -8.56
N VAL A 388 17.48 -6.87 -9.68
CA VAL A 388 17.94 -6.23 -10.92
C VAL A 388 18.18 -4.74 -10.70
N GLY A 389 17.28 -4.05 -9.98
CA GLY A 389 17.43 -2.62 -9.68
C GLY A 389 18.66 -2.32 -8.84
N ASN A 390 18.93 -3.12 -7.79
CA ASN A 390 20.13 -2.96 -6.98
C ASN A 390 21.40 -3.23 -7.79
N ARG A 391 21.40 -4.30 -8.60
CA ARG A 391 22.53 -4.65 -9.44
C ARG A 391 22.84 -3.59 -10.48
N TYR A 392 21.80 -2.96 -11.04
CA TYR A 392 21.95 -1.81 -11.92
C TYR A 392 22.69 -0.67 -11.21
N VAL A 393 22.26 -0.29 -10.01
CA VAL A 393 22.92 0.77 -9.23
C VAL A 393 24.39 0.43 -8.99
N GLU A 394 24.70 -0.81 -8.58
CA GLU A 394 26.09 -1.26 -8.37
C GLU A 394 26.95 -1.17 -9.64
N LEU A 395 26.44 -1.58 -10.79
CA LEU A 395 27.19 -1.55 -12.05
C LEU A 395 27.46 -0.11 -12.51
N ILE A 396 26.50 0.80 -12.31
CA ILE A 396 26.68 2.22 -12.61
C ILE A 396 27.70 2.86 -11.67
N GLU A 397 27.68 2.52 -10.38
CA GLU A 397 28.70 2.93 -9.41
C GLU A 397 30.10 2.46 -9.84
N GLN A 398 30.24 1.18 -10.23
CA GLN A 398 31.51 0.61 -10.70
C GLN A 398 32.04 1.24 -11.99
N GLU A 399 31.17 1.48 -12.98
CA GLU A 399 31.55 2.16 -14.22
C GLU A 399 31.98 3.60 -13.97
N ARG A 400 31.38 4.24 -12.97
CA ARG A 400 31.74 5.59 -12.58
C ARG A 400 33.10 5.66 -11.88
N ASP A 401 33.45 4.68 -11.07
CA ASP A 401 34.77 4.62 -10.43
C ASP A 401 35.89 4.35 -11.44
N SER A 402 35.57 3.65 -12.55
CA SER A 402 36.51 3.27 -13.59
C SER A 402 36.63 4.27 -14.75
N SER A 403 35.59 5.08 -15.02
CA SER A 403 35.52 5.99 -16.17
C SER A 403 35.32 7.46 -15.77
N ALA A 404 35.78 8.40 -16.62
CA ALA A 404 35.46 9.81 -16.41
C ALA A 404 33.94 10.04 -16.53
N SER A 405 33.30 10.47 -15.44
CA SER A 405 31.84 10.68 -15.25
C SER A 405 31.06 11.32 -16.42
N ASN A 406 31.71 12.09 -17.29
CA ASN A 406 31.06 12.71 -18.45
C ASN A 406 30.76 11.70 -19.60
N SER A 407 31.45 10.55 -19.64
CA SER A 407 31.25 9.54 -20.69
C SER A 407 30.00 8.67 -20.48
N ILE A 408 29.56 8.47 -19.24
CA ILE A 408 28.43 7.59 -18.91
C ILE A 408 27.09 8.19 -19.36
N GLY A 409 26.88 9.49 -19.11
CA GLY A 409 25.67 10.18 -19.56
C GLY A 409 25.56 10.28 -21.08
N GLU A 410 26.68 10.44 -21.80
CA GLU A 410 26.70 10.41 -23.28
C GLU A 410 26.46 9.00 -23.83
N LYS A 411 26.96 7.97 -23.14
CA LYS A 411 26.91 6.58 -23.60
C LYS A 411 25.56 5.90 -23.34
N TYR A 412 24.95 6.16 -22.20
CA TYR A 412 23.72 5.49 -21.78
C TYR A 412 22.49 6.39 -21.73
N GLY A 413 22.63 7.71 -21.88
CA GLY A 413 21.54 8.65 -22.18
C GLY A 413 20.21 8.48 -21.41
N ILE A 414 19.17 9.12 -21.93
CA ILE A 414 17.80 9.07 -21.36
C ILE A 414 17.04 7.80 -21.81
N ALA A 415 17.45 7.21 -22.93
CA ALA A 415 16.72 6.08 -23.54
C ALA A 415 16.72 4.80 -22.67
N TYR A 416 17.75 4.62 -21.84
CA TYR A 416 17.84 3.46 -20.95
C TYR A 416 17.18 3.70 -19.60
N ASP A 417 17.08 4.95 -19.13
CA ASP A 417 16.39 5.29 -17.87
C ASP A 417 14.94 4.77 -17.87
N ASP A 418 14.19 4.98 -18.96
CA ASP A 418 12.82 4.50 -19.08
C ASP A 418 12.74 2.97 -19.09
N SER A 419 13.64 2.31 -19.84
CA SER A 419 13.66 0.85 -19.98
C SER A 419 14.03 0.16 -18.67
N VAL A 420 15.01 0.69 -17.95
CA VAL A 420 15.46 0.19 -16.65
C VAL A 420 14.38 0.46 -15.60
N SER A 421 13.79 1.66 -15.60
CA SER A 421 12.76 2.02 -14.63
C SER A 421 11.49 1.18 -14.82
N ASP A 422 11.13 0.86 -16.06
CA ASP A 422 10.04 -0.08 -16.39
C ASP A 422 10.35 -1.51 -15.96
N ALA A 423 11.60 -1.97 -16.16
CA ALA A 423 12.01 -3.30 -15.79
C ALA A 423 12.10 -3.50 -14.28
N THR A 424 12.54 -2.48 -13.54
CA THR A 424 12.84 -2.54 -12.10
C THR A 424 11.75 -1.94 -11.21
N SER A 425 10.72 -1.31 -11.79
CA SER A 425 9.66 -0.66 -11.02
C SER A 425 10.19 0.38 -10.02
N LYS A 426 11.20 1.16 -10.43
CA LYS A 426 11.80 2.27 -9.66
C LYS A 426 12.30 3.35 -10.59
N THR A 427 12.16 4.62 -10.23
CA THR A 427 12.76 5.70 -11.02
C THR A 427 14.26 5.67 -10.81
N LEU A 428 14.97 5.33 -11.87
CA LEU A 428 16.42 5.28 -11.89
C LEU A 428 16.89 6.28 -12.93
N GLU A 429 17.01 7.55 -12.52
CA GLU A 429 17.51 8.63 -13.37
C GLU A 429 19.05 8.63 -13.32
N LEU A 430 19.70 8.03 -14.33
CA LEU A 430 21.17 7.99 -14.44
C LEU A 430 21.80 9.38 -14.30
N LEU A 431 21.17 10.37 -14.94
CA LEU A 431 21.66 11.75 -14.95
C LEU A 431 21.65 12.38 -13.55
N GLU A 432 20.63 12.13 -12.75
CA GLU A 432 20.55 12.66 -11.37
C GLU A 432 21.56 11.92 -10.47
N MET A 433 21.67 10.60 -10.57
CA MET A 433 22.67 9.81 -9.83
C MET A 433 24.12 10.27 -10.10
N ILE A 434 24.41 10.66 -11.35
CA ILE A 434 25.74 11.18 -11.73
C ILE A 434 25.97 12.62 -11.21
N GLN A 435 24.92 13.44 -11.14
CA GLN A 435 25.03 14.86 -10.73
C GLN A 435 25.06 15.06 -9.22
N ASP A 436 24.26 14.30 -8.46
CA ASP A 436 24.12 14.46 -7.02
C ASP A 436 25.42 14.19 -6.25
N GLU A 437 26.26 13.28 -6.73
CA GLU A 437 27.56 13.07 -6.11
C GLU A 437 28.63 14.09 -6.51
N LYS A 438 28.56 14.76 -7.67
CA LYS A 438 29.42 15.94 -7.91
C LYS A 438 29.14 17.03 -6.88
N ALA A 439 27.90 17.15 -6.42
CA ALA A 439 27.53 18.05 -5.33
C ALA A 439 27.99 17.54 -3.96
N ARG A 440 28.00 16.22 -3.71
CA ARG A 440 28.51 15.62 -2.45
C ARG A 440 30.05 15.55 -2.36
N SER A 441 30.74 15.38 -3.49
CA SER A 441 32.20 15.25 -3.61
C SER A 441 32.92 16.58 -3.79
N ALA A 442 32.19 17.68 -4.02
CA ALA A 442 32.76 19.02 -3.95
C ALA A 442 33.30 19.23 -2.53
N PRO A 443 34.59 19.59 -2.37
CA PRO A 443 35.16 19.80 -1.05
C PRO A 443 34.34 20.87 -0.35
N LYS A 444 33.62 20.49 0.71
CA LYS A 444 32.93 21.42 1.59
C LYS A 444 33.99 22.42 2.04
N ALA A 445 33.88 23.66 1.55
CA ALA A 445 34.78 24.74 1.93
C ALA A 445 34.90 24.73 3.46
N PRO A 446 36.12 24.74 4.03
CA PRO A 446 36.28 24.65 5.46
C PRO A 446 35.49 25.78 6.10
N LYS A 447 34.47 25.43 6.87
CA LYS A 447 33.74 26.35 7.74
C LYS A 447 34.68 26.71 8.89
N ASN A 448 35.61 27.62 8.64
CA ASN A 448 36.41 28.25 9.66
C ASN A 448 36.38 29.77 9.39
N ILE A 449 35.32 30.42 9.88
CA ILE A 449 35.08 31.86 9.78
C ILE A 449 35.42 32.58 11.11
N ASP A 450 36.00 31.91 12.10
CA ASP A 450 36.27 32.54 13.40
C ASP A 450 37.77 32.82 13.70
N GLU A 451 38.70 32.64 12.75
CA GLU A 451 40.13 32.84 13.04
C GLU A 451 40.93 33.65 12.00
N ILE A 452 40.34 34.66 11.37
CA ILE A 452 41.11 35.67 10.60
C ILE A 452 40.50 37.07 10.75
N LEU A 453 40.35 37.55 11.98
CA LEU A 453 39.96 38.94 12.22
C LEU A 453 40.65 39.52 13.45
N ASP A 454 41.99 39.48 13.48
CA ASP A 454 42.77 40.24 14.47
C ASP A 454 44.18 40.60 14.00
N LYS A 455 44.28 41.33 12.88
CA LYS A 455 45.49 42.14 12.59
C LYS A 455 45.13 43.53 12.05
N PRO A 456 45.57 44.61 12.71
CA PRO A 456 45.27 45.98 12.27
C PRO A 456 46.26 46.42 11.19
N LEU A 457 45.75 46.82 10.02
CA LEU A 457 46.56 47.43 8.96
C LEU A 457 46.46 48.96 9.01
N LYS A 458 47.65 49.58 9.01
CA LYS A 458 47.91 51.03 9.08
C LYS A 458 47.47 51.77 7.79
N PRO A 459 47.17 53.08 7.86
CA PRO A 459 46.77 53.87 6.71
C PRO A 459 47.98 54.34 5.91
N ILE A 460 47.99 54.08 4.60
CA ILE A 460 48.97 54.64 3.65
C ILE A 460 48.24 55.36 2.51
N ALA A 461 48.87 56.44 2.08
CA ALA A 461 48.36 57.64 1.44
C ALA A 461 47.88 57.53 -0.01
N LYS A 462 47.02 58.49 -0.39
CA LYS A 462 46.66 58.83 -1.78
C LYS A 462 47.83 59.52 -2.51
N PRO A 463 47.97 59.28 -3.82
CA PRO A 463 47.68 60.33 -4.81
C PRO A 463 46.92 59.75 -6.02
N LYS A 464 46.36 60.44 -7.02
CA LYS A 464 45.90 61.79 -7.39
C LYS A 464 45.88 61.75 -8.94
N LYS A 465 44.90 62.40 -9.59
CA LYS A 465 44.78 62.73 -11.05
C LYS A 465 44.24 61.61 -11.97
N GLU A 466 43.44 61.84 -13.02
CA GLU A 466 42.73 63.01 -13.59
C GLU A 466 41.87 62.49 -14.77
N ARG A 467 40.57 62.83 -14.85
CA ARG A 467 39.83 63.38 -16.03
C ARG A 467 38.32 63.00 -16.07
N LYS A 468 37.54 64.08 -16.27
CA LYS A 468 36.08 64.31 -16.44
C LYS A 468 35.62 64.04 -17.91
N PRO A 469 34.33 64.18 -18.32
CA PRO A 469 33.06 64.33 -17.55
C PRO A 469 31.83 63.47 -18.03
N GLU A 470 30.86 63.27 -17.12
CA GLU A 470 29.36 63.29 -17.16
C GLU A 470 28.50 62.96 -18.41
N PRO A 471 27.20 62.57 -18.26
CA PRO A 471 26.29 62.73 -17.09
C PRO A 471 25.74 61.41 -16.50
N GLU A 472 25.72 61.22 -15.18
CA GLU A 472 24.64 61.58 -14.22
C GLU A 472 23.28 60.91 -14.50
N GLU A 473 23.12 59.67 -14.01
CA GLU A 473 21.89 59.23 -13.35
C GLU A 473 22.24 58.56 -12.02
N THR A 474 21.63 59.07 -10.94
CA THR A 474 21.92 58.69 -9.57
C THR A 474 20.93 57.62 -9.10
N VAL A 475 21.38 56.36 -9.03
CA VAL A 475 20.66 55.32 -8.27
C VAL A 475 21.23 55.29 -6.85
N LYS A 476 20.43 55.76 -5.88
CA LYS A 476 20.72 55.65 -4.46
C LYS A 476 20.25 54.29 -3.95
N GLU A 477 21.18 53.47 -3.48
CA GLU A 477 20.89 52.33 -2.61
C GLU A 477 20.43 52.83 -1.24
N SER A 478 19.15 52.63 -0.91
CA SER A 478 18.64 52.79 0.45
C SER A 478 18.62 51.45 1.17
N LYS A 479 19.36 51.37 2.27
CA LYS A 479 19.28 50.27 3.25
C LYS A 479 17.88 50.21 3.85
N ALA A 480 17.13 49.16 3.54
CA ALA A 480 15.82 48.91 4.13
C ALA A 480 15.97 48.44 5.58
N LYS A 481 15.54 49.30 6.52
CA LYS A 481 15.23 48.91 7.89
C LYS A 481 13.78 48.41 7.91
N PHE A 482 13.59 47.17 8.34
CA PHE A 482 12.30 46.54 8.51
C PHE A 482 11.60 47.13 9.74
N THR A 483 10.70 48.09 9.54
CA THR A 483 9.79 48.59 10.58
C THR A 483 8.40 48.00 10.35
N LEU A 484 7.96 47.12 11.25
CA LEU A 484 6.58 46.66 11.37
C LEU A 484 5.67 47.82 11.79
N SER A 485 5.21 48.60 10.82
CA SER A 485 4.05 49.49 10.99
C SER A 485 3.13 49.36 9.78
N GLY A 486 2.66 48.15 9.53
CA GLY A 486 1.56 47.88 8.61
C GLY A 486 0.26 47.92 9.39
N SER A 487 -0.63 48.85 9.07
CA SER A 487 -1.99 48.92 9.60
C SER A 487 -2.73 47.61 9.32
N VAL A 488 -2.81 46.73 10.32
CA VAL A 488 -3.56 45.48 10.22
C VAL A 488 -5.05 45.82 10.13
N ASN A 489 -5.74 45.20 9.16
CA ASN A 489 -7.16 45.40 8.96
C ASN A 489 -7.91 44.97 10.23
N LYS A 490 -8.62 45.92 10.87
CA LYS A 490 -9.33 45.71 12.15
C LYS A 490 -10.34 44.56 12.08
N TRP A 491 -10.91 44.31 10.89
CA TRP A 491 -11.81 43.19 10.64
C TRP A 491 -11.14 41.83 10.74
N LEU A 492 -9.86 41.74 10.36
CA LEU A 492 -9.10 40.50 10.44
C LEU A 492 -8.88 40.11 11.90
N ILE A 493 -8.52 41.07 12.76
CA ILE A 493 -8.34 40.85 14.20
C ILE A 493 -9.66 40.40 14.86
N VAL A 494 -10.78 41.03 14.50
CA VAL A 494 -12.10 40.64 15.01
C VAL A 494 -12.45 39.22 14.58
N ALA A 495 -12.21 38.85 13.32
CA ALA A 495 -12.44 37.49 12.84
C ALA A 495 -11.58 36.46 13.58
N THR A 496 -10.30 36.76 13.84
CA THR A 496 -9.41 35.87 14.60
C THR A 496 -9.89 35.67 16.04
N VAL A 497 -10.37 36.74 16.69
CA VAL A 497 -10.93 36.65 18.05
C VAL A 497 -12.20 35.81 18.08
N VAL A 498 -13.09 35.94 17.09
CA VAL A 498 -14.31 35.12 17.00
C VAL A 498 -13.99 33.63 16.83
N VAL A 499 -13.02 33.31 15.97
CA VAL A 499 -12.56 31.91 15.79
C VAL A 499 -11.98 31.37 17.10
N ALA A 500 -11.17 32.14 17.82
CA ALA A 500 -10.62 31.72 19.11
C ALA A 500 -11.72 31.45 20.16
N ILE A 501 -12.78 32.27 20.20
CA ILE A 501 -13.92 32.07 21.11
C ILE A 501 -14.73 30.81 20.73
N LEU A 502 -14.92 30.54 19.43
CA LEU A 502 -15.61 29.33 18.99
C LEU A 502 -14.81 28.06 19.35
N PHE A 503 -13.48 28.10 19.23
CA PHE A 503 -12.64 26.99 19.65
C PHE A 503 -12.69 26.75 21.17
N THR A 504 -12.67 27.81 21.98
CA THR A 504 -12.77 27.63 23.43
C THR A 504 -14.16 27.19 23.88
N TRP A 505 -15.22 27.64 23.19
CA TRP A 505 -16.59 27.16 23.43
C TRP A 505 -16.74 25.66 23.12
N GLN A 506 -16.17 25.22 21.99
CA GLN A 506 -16.27 23.82 21.59
C GLN A 506 -15.50 22.90 22.55
N PHE A 507 -14.40 23.39 23.13
CA PHE A 507 -13.64 22.67 24.13
C PHE A 507 -14.40 22.53 25.46
N THR A 508 -15.08 23.59 25.93
CA THR A 508 -15.83 23.53 27.20
C THR A 508 -17.11 22.70 27.12
N GLN A 509 -17.68 22.48 25.93
CA GLN A 509 -18.77 21.51 25.75
C GLN A 509 -18.30 20.05 25.81
N SER A 510 -17.02 19.77 25.58
CA SER A 510 -16.52 18.38 25.58
C SER A 510 -16.25 17.82 26.97
N ASP A 511 -16.03 18.68 27.98
CA ASP A 511 -15.72 18.27 29.36
C ASP A 511 -16.96 18.23 30.28
N GLY A 512 -18.15 18.54 29.76
CA GLY A 512 -19.40 18.62 30.52
C GLY A 512 -20.15 17.29 30.68
N VAL A 513 -19.83 16.54 31.74
CA VAL A 513 -20.72 15.63 32.51
C VAL A 513 -21.65 14.73 31.66
N GLY A 514 -21.10 13.63 31.13
CA GLY A 514 -21.87 12.48 30.66
C GLY A 514 -21.98 11.40 31.75
N ASN A 515 -23.19 11.07 32.16
CA ASN A 515 -23.52 9.96 33.07
C ASN A 515 -22.80 8.66 32.67
N PRO A 516 -22.20 7.90 33.61
CA PRO A 516 -21.44 6.67 33.31
C PRO A 516 -22.29 5.41 33.07
N GLU A 517 -23.62 5.53 32.97
CA GLU A 517 -24.50 4.42 32.62
C GLU A 517 -25.10 4.67 31.23
N GLU A 518 -25.04 3.65 30.36
CA GLU A 518 -25.52 3.64 28.97
C GLU A 518 -24.54 4.13 27.89
N SER A 519 -23.38 3.49 27.79
CA SER A 519 -22.67 3.31 26.51
C SER A 519 -21.81 2.04 26.51
N ARG A 520 -22.49 0.89 26.53
CA ARG A 520 -21.88 -0.44 26.32
C ARG A 520 -22.32 -1.00 24.97
N ALA A 521 -21.53 -0.76 23.93
CA ALA A 521 -21.34 -1.67 22.79
C ALA A 521 -20.41 -1.02 21.76
N ASN A 522 -19.10 -0.98 22.02
CA ASN A 522 -18.09 -0.87 20.96
C ASN A 522 -16.72 -1.20 21.54
N GLY A 523 -16.24 -2.43 21.30
CA GLY A 523 -14.83 -2.84 21.15
C GLY A 523 -13.74 -2.44 22.15
N LYS A 524 -14.00 -1.70 23.24
CA LYS A 524 -12.95 -1.23 24.15
C LYS A 524 -12.43 -2.38 25.02
N ALA A 525 -11.13 -2.63 24.95
CA ALA A 525 -10.44 -3.63 25.76
C ALA A 525 -10.71 -3.38 27.25
N LYS A 526 -11.25 -4.37 27.97
CA LYS A 526 -11.57 -4.26 29.39
C LYS A 526 -10.30 -4.53 30.20
N ALA A 527 -9.90 -3.59 31.06
CA ALA A 527 -8.80 -3.83 32.00
C ALA A 527 -9.14 -5.02 32.92
N PHE A 528 -8.20 -5.95 33.10
CA PHE A 528 -8.36 -7.10 33.97
C PHE A 528 -7.70 -6.83 35.31
N VAL A 529 -8.49 -6.91 36.40
CA VAL A 529 -7.99 -6.62 37.75
C VAL A 529 -7.09 -7.77 38.21
N LEU A 530 -5.79 -7.49 38.35
CA LEU A 530 -4.76 -8.48 38.73
C LEU A 530 -4.72 -8.75 40.24
N SER A 531 -5.33 -7.90 41.07
CA SER A 531 -5.33 -8.00 42.52
C SER A 531 -6.02 -9.28 43.00
N GLY A 532 -5.28 -10.13 43.71
CA GLY A 532 -5.80 -11.36 44.36
C GLY A 532 -5.81 -12.63 43.51
N ASN A 533 -5.41 -12.58 42.24
CA ASN A 533 -5.37 -13.76 41.37
C ASN A 533 -3.93 -14.27 41.15
N VAL A 534 -3.77 -15.57 40.89
CA VAL A 534 -2.48 -16.22 40.60
C VAL A 534 -1.73 -15.55 39.43
N ILE A 535 -2.47 -14.92 38.51
CA ILE A 535 -1.96 -14.23 37.31
C ILE A 535 -1.08 -13.03 37.68
N GLY A 536 -1.41 -12.27 38.73
CA GLY A 536 -0.67 -11.05 39.11
C GLY A 536 0.76 -11.28 39.61
N LYS A 537 1.14 -12.54 39.89
CA LYS A 537 2.50 -12.90 40.35
C LYS A 537 3.57 -12.67 39.28
N HIS A 538 3.25 -12.97 38.02
CA HIS A 538 4.19 -12.92 36.89
C HIS A 538 3.72 -12.02 35.75
N VAL A 539 2.57 -11.34 35.90
CA VAL A 539 2.01 -10.43 34.90
C VAL A 539 1.86 -9.04 35.51
N HIS A 540 2.42 -8.03 34.85
CA HIS A 540 2.42 -6.62 35.24
C HIS A 540 1.06 -5.96 34.97
N SER A 541 0.54 -6.11 33.76
CA SER A 541 -0.76 -5.59 33.35
C SER A 541 -1.48 -6.60 32.47
N ALA A 542 -2.82 -6.61 32.51
CA ALA A 542 -3.62 -7.47 31.64
C ALA A 542 -4.90 -6.79 31.16
N ARG A 543 -5.28 -7.07 29.91
CA ARG A 543 -6.50 -6.57 29.27
C ARG A 543 -7.21 -7.72 28.56
N ILE A 544 -8.54 -7.71 28.59
CA ILE A 544 -9.36 -8.68 27.86
C ILE A 544 -9.89 -8.00 26.60
N SER A 545 -9.66 -8.64 25.45
CA SER A 545 -10.25 -8.26 24.18
C SER A 545 -10.68 -9.52 23.42
N LYS A 546 -11.90 -9.52 22.88
CA LYS A 546 -12.47 -10.62 22.07
C LYS A 546 -12.22 -12.02 22.69
N ASN A 547 -12.55 -12.20 23.98
CA ASN A 547 -12.34 -13.44 24.76
C ASN A 547 -10.87 -13.90 24.92
N THR A 548 -9.91 -13.01 24.68
CA THR A 548 -8.48 -13.29 24.88
C THR A 548 -7.92 -12.36 25.95
N LEU A 549 -7.30 -12.93 26.98
CA LEU A 549 -6.52 -12.18 27.96
C LEU A 549 -5.14 -11.90 27.38
N PHE A 550 -4.83 -10.63 27.15
CA PHE A 550 -3.49 -10.16 26.82
C PHE A 550 -2.81 -9.69 28.11
N GLY A 551 -1.70 -10.30 28.49
CA GLY A 551 -0.94 -9.96 29.70
C GLY A 551 0.51 -9.62 29.39
N ILE A 552 1.05 -8.56 29.98
CA ILE A 552 2.47 -8.20 29.90
C ILE A 552 3.20 -8.86 31.07
N THR A 553 4.20 -9.70 30.80
CA THR A 553 4.95 -10.46 31.83
C THR A 553 5.95 -9.58 32.57
N LYS A 554 6.21 -9.89 33.85
CA LYS A 554 7.31 -9.32 34.65
C LYS A 554 8.59 -10.13 34.46
N ASP A 555 9.74 -9.59 34.85
CA ASP A 555 11.04 -10.32 34.88
C ASP A 555 10.99 -11.63 35.70
N SER A 556 10.07 -11.73 36.66
CA SER A 556 9.84 -12.96 37.41
C SER A 556 9.33 -14.12 36.56
N TRP A 557 8.86 -13.85 35.34
CA TRP A 557 8.49 -14.86 34.34
C TRP A 557 9.71 -15.63 33.83
N ASP A 558 10.83 -14.95 33.59
CA ASP A 558 12.03 -15.57 33.02
C ASP A 558 12.77 -16.48 34.00
N GLN A 559 12.49 -16.30 35.28
CA GLN A 559 12.98 -17.17 36.36
C GLN A 559 12.22 -18.50 36.43
N LEU A 560 11.09 -18.65 35.73
CA LEU A 560 10.30 -19.88 35.71
C LEU A 560 10.88 -20.89 34.73
N SER A 561 10.93 -22.16 35.13
CA SER A 561 11.22 -23.26 34.22
C SER A 561 10.10 -23.45 33.19
N ALA A 562 10.41 -24.09 32.05
CA ALA A 562 9.41 -24.33 30.99
C ALA A 562 8.16 -25.10 31.48
N LYS A 563 8.31 -25.98 32.46
CA LYS A 563 7.20 -26.70 33.10
C LYS A 563 6.32 -25.76 33.91
N GLU A 564 6.92 -24.87 34.69
CA GLU A 564 6.19 -23.87 35.50
C GLU A 564 5.50 -22.82 34.62
N LYS A 565 6.15 -22.36 33.55
CA LYS A 565 5.54 -21.48 32.54
C LYS A 565 4.29 -22.13 31.92
N THR A 566 4.38 -23.41 31.55
CA THR A 566 3.24 -24.16 31.00
C THR A 566 2.11 -24.32 32.02
N GLU A 567 2.44 -24.61 33.28
CA GLU A 567 1.47 -24.75 34.36
C GLU A 567 0.79 -23.40 34.69
N PHE A 568 1.54 -22.31 34.64
CA PHE A 568 1.01 -20.96 34.83
C PHE A 568 -0.02 -20.60 33.74
N VAL A 569 0.25 -20.92 32.47
CA VAL A 569 -0.69 -20.67 31.37
C VAL A 569 -1.95 -21.53 31.53
N LYS A 570 -1.82 -22.79 31.96
CA LYS A 570 -2.97 -23.66 32.29
C LYS A 570 -3.82 -23.06 33.39
N LYS A 571 -3.22 -22.66 34.51
CA LYS A 571 -3.93 -22.03 35.64
C LYS A 571 -4.61 -20.72 35.21
N SER A 572 -3.97 -19.93 34.36
CA SER A 572 -4.55 -18.69 33.82
C SER A 572 -5.80 -18.98 32.96
N LEU A 573 -5.77 -20.01 32.11
CA LEU A 573 -6.93 -20.47 31.34
C LEU A 573 -8.06 -20.99 32.24
N GLU A 574 -7.73 -21.72 33.30
CA GLU A 574 -8.74 -22.20 34.27
C GLU A 574 -9.45 -21.04 34.98
N VAL A 575 -8.73 -19.98 35.33
CA VAL A 575 -9.31 -18.76 35.92
C VAL A 575 -10.27 -18.09 34.93
N GLY A 576 -9.85 -17.93 33.68
CA GLY A 576 -10.70 -17.37 32.61
C GLY A 576 -11.96 -18.17 32.35
N ASN A 577 -11.85 -19.51 32.32
CA ASN A 577 -12.98 -20.41 32.12
C ASN A 577 -13.94 -20.41 33.32
N LYS A 578 -13.44 -20.39 34.56
CA LYS A 578 -14.27 -20.35 35.78
C LYS A 578 -15.11 -19.08 35.87
N LYS A 579 -14.53 -17.94 35.48
CA LYS A 579 -15.22 -16.64 35.47
C LYS A 579 -15.98 -16.36 34.17
N ASN A 580 -15.82 -17.22 33.16
CA ASN A 580 -16.34 -17.05 31.80
C ASN A 580 -15.96 -15.69 31.16
N GLU A 581 -14.78 -15.15 31.51
CA GLU A 581 -14.33 -13.83 31.04
C GLU A 581 -13.42 -13.92 29.80
N PHE A 582 -12.67 -15.01 29.65
CA PHE A 582 -11.81 -15.25 28.49
C PHE A 582 -11.55 -16.74 28.28
N LYS A 583 -11.35 -17.13 27.02
CA LYS A 583 -11.12 -18.52 26.57
C LYS A 583 -9.70 -18.76 26.07
N LYS A 584 -8.94 -17.69 25.85
CA LYS A 584 -7.55 -17.69 25.38
C LYS A 584 -6.69 -16.79 26.27
N VAL A 585 -5.41 -17.11 26.39
CA VAL A 585 -4.41 -16.32 27.11
C VAL A 585 -3.23 -16.09 26.18
N HIS A 586 -2.80 -14.85 26.06
CA HIS A 586 -1.62 -14.45 25.31
C HIS A 586 -0.75 -13.58 26.22
N LEU A 587 0.43 -14.10 26.57
CA LEU A 587 1.41 -13.41 27.39
C LEU A 587 2.50 -12.84 26.49
N LEU A 588 2.79 -11.55 26.67
CA LEU A 588 3.79 -10.79 25.94
C LEU A 588 4.84 -10.26 26.92
N ASN A 589 6.09 -10.06 26.49
CA ASN A 589 7.05 -9.29 27.29
C ASN A 589 6.80 -7.78 27.13
N GLU A 590 7.61 -6.94 27.79
CA GLU A 590 7.51 -5.48 27.68
C GLU A 590 7.77 -4.98 26.25
N GLY A 591 8.63 -5.68 25.49
CA GLY A 591 8.89 -5.42 24.06
C GLY A 591 7.83 -5.98 23.09
N GLY A 592 6.69 -6.46 23.58
CA GLY A 592 5.60 -6.95 22.73
C GLY A 592 5.79 -8.35 22.12
N GLU A 593 6.92 -9.01 22.39
CA GLU A 593 7.20 -10.36 21.91
C GLU A 593 6.36 -11.40 22.65
N SER A 594 5.93 -12.44 21.94
CA SER A 594 5.05 -13.47 22.48
C SER A 594 5.81 -14.46 23.38
N MET A 595 5.59 -14.39 24.69
CA MET A 595 6.21 -15.29 25.68
C MET A 595 5.44 -16.60 25.87
N ALA A 596 4.11 -16.56 25.82
CA ALA A 596 3.30 -17.77 25.85
C ALA A 596 1.90 -17.57 25.25
N PHE A 597 1.35 -18.64 24.70
CA PHE A 597 -0.02 -18.68 24.20
C PHE A 597 -0.74 -19.92 24.74
N GLY A 598 -1.95 -19.71 25.25
CA GLY A 598 -2.83 -20.74 25.77
C GLY A 598 -4.24 -20.67 25.18
N SER A 599 -4.77 -21.83 24.81
CA SER A 599 -6.18 -22.05 24.46
C SER A 599 -6.60 -23.46 24.93
N LYS A 600 -7.89 -23.77 24.86
CA LYS A 600 -8.44 -25.10 25.26
C LYS A 600 -7.67 -26.29 24.67
N ASN A 601 -7.18 -26.16 23.43
CA ASN A 601 -6.58 -27.27 22.68
C ASN A 601 -5.07 -27.14 22.50
N ARG A 602 -4.48 -26.01 22.87
CA ARG A 602 -3.07 -25.71 22.54
C ARG A 602 -2.46 -24.80 23.57
N ILE A 603 -1.30 -25.21 24.09
CA ILE A 603 -0.45 -24.38 24.94
C ILE A 603 0.94 -24.38 24.31
N LYS A 604 1.49 -23.18 24.12
CA LYS A 604 2.83 -22.94 23.61
C LYS A 604 3.52 -21.96 24.55
N VAL A 605 4.73 -22.29 24.94
CA VAL A 605 5.65 -21.39 25.66
C VAL A 605 6.83 -21.19 24.72
N TYR A 606 7.22 -19.93 24.53
CA TYR A 606 8.32 -19.55 23.65
C TYR A 606 9.61 -19.39 24.44
#